data_AF-A0ABD5Z8A2-F1
#
_entry.id   AF-A0ABD5Z8A2-F1
#
_cell.length_a   1.000
_cell.length_b   1.000
_cell.length_c   1.000
_cell.angle_alpha   90.00
_cell.angle_beta   90.00
_cell.angle_gamma   90.00
#
_symmetry.space_group_name_H-M   'P 1'
#
loop_
_entity.id
_entity.type
_entity.pdbx_description
1 polymer ?
#
loop_
_entity_poly.entity_id
_entity_poly.type
_entity_poly.pdbx_seq_one_letter_code
_entity_poly.pdbx_strand_id
1 'polypeptide(L)'
;MEFYQAKPGVEVGHETYGRGVVRAVRPQTDERVAEADVYFYEHDAATNVPLLALEPAAAVTRTDVTDTDHGLTVTVDDGLYTVALRPDGEGGGFEVTLSLGNATLDSAHLSTDE
;
A
#
# COMPACT_ATOMS: atom_id res chain seq x y z
N MET A 1 8.72 -16.42 -16.85
CA MET A 1 8.08 -16.20 -15.54
C MET A 1 9.01 -15.25 -14.82
N GLU A 2 8.68 -13.96 -14.77
CA GLU A 2 9.47 -13.02 -13.96
C GLU A 2 9.17 -13.34 -12.50
N PHE A 3 10.19 -13.76 -11.76
CA PHE A 3 10.05 -13.88 -10.31
C PHE A 3 9.91 -12.48 -9.75
N TYR A 4 8.79 -12.22 -9.08
CA TYR A 4 8.62 -11.00 -8.32
C TYR A 4 9.76 -10.92 -7.31
N GLN A 5 10.65 -9.94 -7.47
CA GLN A 5 11.77 -9.77 -6.56
C GLN A 5 11.26 -9.00 -5.34
N ALA A 6 10.91 -9.74 -4.28
CA ALA A 6 10.85 -9.17 -2.94
C ALA A 6 12.16 -8.40 -2.68
N LYS A 7 12.05 -7.12 -2.34
CA LYS A 7 13.18 -6.22 -2.03
C LYS A 7 12.76 -5.33 -0.87
N PRO A 8 13.71 -4.80 -0.08
CA PRO A 8 13.38 -3.82 0.96
C PRO A 8 12.50 -2.69 0.43
N GLY A 9 11.43 -2.37 1.15
CA GLY A 9 10.44 -1.35 0.79
C GLY A 9 9.31 -1.83 -0.13
N VAL A 10 9.37 -3.08 -0.62
CA VAL A 10 8.30 -3.67 -1.44
C VAL A 10 7.24 -4.29 -0.54
N GLU A 11 5.98 -4.00 -0.85
CA GLU A 11 4.84 -4.58 -0.16
C GLU A 11 4.46 -5.94 -0.74
N VAL A 12 4.10 -6.87 0.13
CA VAL A 12 3.80 -8.27 -0.19
C VAL A 12 2.59 -8.73 0.61
N GLY A 13 1.90 -9.74 0.09
CA GLY A 13 0.90 -10.53 0.81
C GLY A 13 1.50 -11.83 1.34
N HIS A 14 0.92 -12.35 2.42
CA HIS A 14 1.19 -13.67 2.96
C HIS A 14 -0.12 -14.28 3.47
N GLU A 15 -0.40 -15.54 3.11
CA GLU A 15 -1.67 -16.22 3.41
C GLU A 15 -2.06 -16.14 4.89
N THR A 16 -1.09 -16.31 5.79
CA THR A 16 -1.32 -16.28 7.25
C THR A 16 -1.26 -14.90 7.90
N TYR A 17 -0.43 -13.99 7.38
CA TYR A 17 -0.07 -12.75 8.08
C TYR A 17 -0.64 -11.48 7.41
N GLY A 18 -1.37 -11.66 6.31
CA GLY A 18 -1.92 -10.55 5.54
C GLY A 18 -0.83 -9.78 4.81
N ARG A 19 -1.01 -8.45 4.70
CA ARG A 19 -0.05 -7.57 4.01
C ARG A 19 1.07 -7.10 4.91
N GLY A 20 2.24 -6.93 4.32
CA GLY A 20 3.40 -6.39 5.00
C GLY A 20 4.43 -5.81 4.04
N VAL A 21 5.40 -5.09 4.60
CA VAL A 21 6.53 -4.54 3.85
C VAL A 21 7.79 -5.35 4.10
N VAL A 22 8.48 -5.72 3.04
CA VAL A 22 9.78 -6.37 3.12
C VAL A 22 10.79 -5.36 3.70
N ARG A 23 11.45 -5.72 4.79
CA ARG A 23 12.49 -4.90 5.43
C ARG A 23 13.89 -5.33 5.00
N ALA A 24 14.10 -6.63 4.86
CA ALA A 24 15.35 -7.21 4.42
C ALA A 24 15.09 -8.53 3.71
N VAL A 25 15.92 -8.84 2.72
CA VAL A 25 15.97 -10.16 2.09
C VAL A 25 17.28 -10.80 2.49
N ARG A 26 17.21 -12.05 2.94
CA ARG A 26 18.37 -12.86 3.27
C ARG A 26 18.60 -13.84 2.13
N PRO A 27 19.45 -13.48 1.14
CA PRO A 27 19.76 -14.38 0.05
C PRO A 27 20.45 -15.63 0.62
N GLN A 28 20.00 -16.79 0.17
CA GLN A 28 20.69 -18.05 0.39
C GLN A 28 21.22 -18.57 -0.95
N THR A 29 22.16 -19.52 -0.89
CA THR A 29 22.77 -20.15 -2.08
C THR A 29 21.73 -20.83 -2.98
N ASP A 30 20.59 -21.21 -2.42
CA ASP A 30 19.40 -21.67 -3.12
C ASP A 30 18.24 -20.68 -2.84
N GLU A 31 17.71 -20.06 -3.91
CA GLU A 31 16.61 -19.11 -3.83
C GLU A 31 15.33 -19.72 -3.23
N ARG A 32 15.19 -21.06 -3.26
CA ARG A 32 14.04 -21.78 -2.68
C ARG A 32 14.05 -21.79 -1.16
N VAL A 33 15.20 -21.50 -0.54
CA VAL A 33 15.35 -21.37 0.92
C VAL A 33 15.68 -19.93 1.34
N ALA A 34 15.63 -18.97 0.40
CA ALA A 34 15.78 -17.57 0.75
C ALA A 34 14.58 -17.09 1.59
N GLU A 35 14.88 -16.22 2.55
CA GLU A 35 13.91 -15.70 3.51
C GLU A 35 13.84 -14.17 3.40
N ALA A 36 12.71 -13.61 3.78
CA ALA A 36 12.55 -12.17 3.99
C ALA A 36 12.09 -11.88 5.41
N ASP A 37 12.66 -10.83 5.98
CA ASP A 37 12.10 -10.17 7.16
C ASP A 37 11.01 -9.21 6.68
N VAL A 38 9.77 -9.48 7.05
CA VAL A 38 8.59 -8.71 6.63
C VAL A 38 7.89 -8.16 7.86
N TYR A 39 7.59 -6.87 7.86
CA TYR A 39 6.73 -6.28 8.88
C TYR A 39 5.28 -6.33 8.40
N PHE A 40 4.46 -7.13 9.08
CA PHE A 40 3.05 -7.35 8.77
C PHE A 40 2.17 -6.39 9.56
N TYR A 41 1.32 -5.63 8.87
CA TYR A 41 0.57 -4.52 9.46
C TYR A 41 -0.49 -4.98 10.45
N GLU A 42 -1.22 -6.05 10.11
CA GLU A 42 -2.32 -6.57 10.95
C GLU A 42 -1.84 -7.14 12.28
N HIS A 43 -0.58 -7.60 12.32
CA HIS A 43 0.03 -8.19 13.50
C HIS A 43 0.96 -7.24 14.25
N ASP A 44 1.22 -6.04 13.70
CA ASP A 44 2.20 -5.08 14.22
C ASP A 44 3.54 -5.76 14.57
N ALA A 45 4.01 -6.64 13.67
CA ALA A 45 5.15 -7.51 13.97
C ALA A 45 6.01 -7.79 12.75
N ALA A 46 7.32 -7.86 12.97
CA ALA A 46 8.28 -8.36 11.99
C ALA A 46 8.44 -9.87 12.12
N THR A 47 8.29 -10.59 11.01
CA THR A 47 8.39 -12.05 10.94
C THR A 47 9.31 -12.45 9.79
N ASN A 48 10.18 -13.42 10.02
CA ASN A 48 10.93 -14.06 8.92
C ASN A 48 10.06 -15.13 8.26
N VAL A 49 9.88 -15.01 6.96
CA VAL A 49 9.09 -15.95 6.15
C VAL A 49 9.86 -16.37 4.90
N PRO A 50 9.61 -17.58 4.37
CA PRO A 50 10.18 -17.99 3.09
C PRO A 50 9.74 -17.04 1.97
N LEU A 51 10.66 -16.68 1.07
CA LEU A 51 10.32 -15.83 -0.09
C LEU A 51 9.21 -16.44 -0.93
N LEU A 52 9.16 -17.77 -1.04
CA LEU A 52 8.15 -18.49 -1.81
C LEU A 52 6.74 -18.44 -1.18
N ALA A 53 6.63 -18.05 0.09
CA ALA A 53 5.35 -17.84 0.77
C ALA A 53 4.80 -16.41 0.58
N LEU A 54 5.57 -15.54 -0.08
CA LEU A 54 5.16 -14.17 -0.36
C LEU A 54 4.48 -14.08 -1.72
N GLU A 55 3.35 -13.40 -1.74
CA GLU A 55 2.66 -13.01 -2.95
C GLU A 55 2.90 -11.52 -3.21
N PRO A 56 2.98 -11.07 -4.47
CA PRO A 56 2.98 -9.64 -4.77
C PRO A 56 1.77 -8.99 -4.09
N ALA A 57 1.97 -7.87 -3.38
CA ALA A 57 0.83 -7.06 -2.98
C ALA A 57 0.05 -6.66 -4.25
N ALA A 58 -1.27 -6.61 -4.14
CA ALA A 58 -2.13 -6.28 -5.26
C ALA A 58 -1.66 -4.96 -5.91
N ALA A 59 -1.48 -4.99 -7.22
CA ALA A 59 -1.27 -3.77 -7.98
C ALA A 59 -2.49 -2.87 -7.80
N VAL A 60 -2.31 -1.56 -8.01
CA VAL A 60 -3.42 -0.61 -8.08
C VAL A 60 -4.52 -1.20 -8.95
N THR A 61 -5.65 -1.50 -8.33
CA THR A 61 -6.77 -2.23 -8.96
C THR A 61 -7.65 -1.26 -9.72
N ARG A 62 -7.79 -0.04 -9.21
CA ARG A 62 -8.56 1.02 -9.86
C ARG A 62 -7.99 2.39 -9.52
N THR A 63 -7.91 3.23 -10.54
CA THR A 63 -7.67 4.66 -10.38
C THR A 63 -8.80 5.40 -11.08
N ASP A 64 -9.48 6.27 -10.35
CA ASP A 64 -10.49 7.16 -10.90
C ASP A 64 -10.05 8.61 -10.71
N VAL A 65 -10.14 9.39 -11.78
CA VAL A 65 -9.86 10.83 -11.76
C VAL A 65 -11.08 11.55 -12.29
N THR A 66 -11.61 12.49 -11.52
CA THR A 66 -12.79 13.29 -11.89
C THR A 66 -12.50 14.76 -11.70
N ASP A 67 -12.85 15.56 -12.70
CA ASP A 67 -12.77 17.02 -12.65
C ASP A 67 -14.00 17.59 -11.93
N THR A 68 -13.80 18.65 -11.16
CA THR A 68 -14.83 19.36 -10.39
C THR A 68 -14.57 20.85 -10.53
N ASP A 69 -15.58 21.67 -10.21
CA ASP A 69 -15.44 23.13 -10.26
C ASP A 69 -14.30 23.68 -9.37
N HIS A 70 -13.81 22.87 -8.42
CA HIS A 70 -12.78 23.23 -7.44
C HIS A 70 -11.47 22.44 -7.63
N GLY A 71 -11.33 21.66 -8.70
CA GLY A 71 -10.11 20.90 -9.03
C GLY A 71 -10.34 19.40 -9.23
N LEU A 72 -9.26 18.61 -9.16
CA LEU A 72 -9.31 17.17 -9.42
C LEU A 72 -9.59 16.36 -8.15
N THR A 73 -10.56 15.46 -8.23
CA THR A 73 -10.71 14.33 -7.31
C THR A 73 -9.96 13.12 -7.88
N VAL A 74 -9.08 12.51 -7.08
CA VAL A 74 -8.32 11.30 -7.43
C VAL A 74 -8.63 10.22 -6.40
N THR A 75 -9.04 9.04 -6.85
CA THR A 75 -9.21 7.87 -5.99
C THR A 75 -8.31 6.75 -6.50
N VAL A 76 -7.44 6.23 -5.63
CA VAL A 76 -6.57 5.09 -5.89
C VAL A 76 -6.97 3.95 -4.95
N ASP A 77 -7.28 2.80 -5.53
CA ASP A 77 -7.73 1.60 -4.82
C ASP A 77 -6.80 0.45 -5.18
N ASP A 78 -6.15 -0.16 -4.18
CA ASP A 78 -5.28 -1.32 -4.36
C ASP A 78 -5.96 -2.67 -4.06
N GLY A 79 -7.28 -2.66 -3.86
CA GLY A 79 -8.07 -3.83 -3.51
C GLY A 79 -8.17 -4.10 -2.01
N LEU A 80 -7.31 -3.49 -1.18
CA LEU A 80 -7.44 -3.48 0.28
C LEU A 80 -7.70 -2.07 0.80
N TYR A 81 -6.85 -1.12 0.44
CA TYR A 81 -6.95 0.27 0.85
C TYR A 81 -7.38 1.17 -0.30
N THR A 82 -8.12 2.21 0.05
CA THR A 82 -8.49 3.29 -0.85
C THR A 82 -7.91 4.60 -0.34
N VAL A 83 -7.09 5.26 -1.17
CA VAL A 83 -6.65 6.63 -0.95
C VAL A 83 -7.49 7.55 -1.83
N ALA A 84 -8.19 8.49 -1.22
CA ALA A 84 -8.96 9.50 -1.94
C ALA A 84 -8.36 10.88 -1.67
N LEU A 85 -8.14 11.64 -2.75
CA LEU A 85 -7.75 13.05 -2.74
C LEU A 85 -8.90 13.85 -3.33
N ARG A 86 -9.43 14.82 -2.61
CA ARG A 86 -10.60 15.62 -3.03
C ARG A 86 -10.33 17.10 -2.76
N PRO A 87 -10.73 18.02 -3.65
CA PRO A 87 -10.71 19.44 -3.31
C PRO A 87 -11.55 19.68 -2.05
N ASP A 88 -11.10 20.59 -1.18
CA ASP A 88 -11.82 20.94 0.05
C ASP A 88 -13.12 21.75 -0.19
N GLY A 89 -13.39 22.11 -1.45
CA GLY A 89 -14.58 22.85 -1.86
C GLY A 89 -14.46 24.38 -1.69
N GLU A 90 -13.38 24.85 -1.08
CA GLU A 90 -13.09 26.28 -0.92
C GLU A 90 -11.97 26.75 -1.87
N GLY A 91 -11.28 25.80 -2.51
CA GLY A 91 -10.21 26.08 -3.48
C GLY A 91 -8.88 26.43 -2.82
N GLY A 92 -8.74 26.15 -1.52
CA GLY A 92 -7.53 26.41 -0.73
C GLY A 92 -6.71 25.15 -0.43
N GLY A 93 -7.14 23.98 -0.90
CA GLY A 93 -6.48 22.73 -0.57
C GLY A 93 -7.22 21.47 -0.99
N PHE A 94 -6.72 20.36 -0.45
CA PHE A 94 -7.25 19.02 -0.69
C PHE A 94 -7.42 18.26 0.63
N GLU A 95 -8.53 17.55 0.76
CA GLU A 95 -8.70 16.49 1.74
C GLU A 95 -8.12 15.18 1.19
N VAL A 96 -7.30 14.53 1.99
CA VAL A 96 -6.76 13.19 1.73
C VAL A 96 -7.36 12.24 2.74
N THR A 97 -7.95 11.14 2.28
CA THR A 97 -8.53 10.11 3.15
C THR A 97 -7.94 8.76 2.81
N LEU A 98 -7.49 8.02 3.83
CA LEU A 98 -7.13 6.60 3.75
C LEU A 98 -8.28 5.77 4.33
N SER A 99 -8.78 4.80 3.57
CA SER A 99 -9.90 3.94 3.98
C SER A 99 -9.62 2.47 3.74
N LEU A 100 -10.24 1.60 4.55
CA LEU A 100 -10.32 0.15 4.39
C LEU A 100 -11.79 -0.25 4.26
N GLY A 101 -12.22 -0.59 3.05
CA GLY A 101 -13.65 -0.76 2.74
C GLY A 101 -14.44 0.51 3.04
N ASN A 102 -15.40 0.43 3.97
CA ASN A 102 -16.25 1.58 4.35
C ASN A 102 -15.72 2.35 5.58
N ALA A 103 -14.60 1.94 6.16
CA ALA A 103 -14.02 2.59 7.34
C ALA A 103 -12.90 3.56 6.93
N THR A 104 -12.98 4.80 7.40
CA THR A 104 -11.86 5.75 7.33
C THR A 104 -10.84 5.42 8.41
N LEU A 105 -9.59 5.19 7.99
CA LEU A 105 -8.47 4.93 8.89
C LEU A 105 -7.77 6.23 9.30
N ASP A 106 -7.56 7.13 8.33
CA ASP A 106 -6.89 8.40 8.56
C ASP A 106 -7.36 9.45 7.55
N SER A 107 -7.17 10.72 7.90
CA SER A 107 -7.46 11.86 7.04
C SER A 107 -6.48 12.99 7.30
N ALA A 108 -6.03 13.65 6.24
CA ALA A 108 -5.17 14.83 6.29
C ALA A 108 -5.71 15.94 5.39
N HIS A 109 -5.43 17.19 5.74
CA HIS A 109 -5.68 18.34 4.88
C HIS A 109 -4.36 18.86 4.32
N LEU A 110 -4.32 19.06 3.01
CA LEU A 110 -3.19 19.63 2.28
C LEU A 110 -3.58 21.04 1.84
N SER A 111 -3.09 22.03 2.58
CA SER A 111 -3.23 23.45 2.22
C SER A 111 -2.35 23.80 1.03
N THR A 112 -2.86 24.64 0.12
CA THR A 112 -2.05 25.31 -0.91
C THR A 112 -1.49 26.65 -0.44
N ASP A 113 -1.96 27.15 0.70
CA ASP A 113 -1.42 28.35 1.33
C ASP A 113 -0.17 27.97 2.15
N GLU A 114 0.98 28.55 1.81
CA GLU A 114 2.28 28.43 2.50
C GLU A 114 2.36 29.29 3.79
#